data_AF-A0A1V3WN21-F1
#
_entry.id   AF-A0A1V3WN21-F1
#
_cell.length_a   1.000
_cell.length_b   1.000
_cell.length_c   1.000
_cell.angle_alpha   90.00
_cell.angle_beta   90.00
_cell.angle_gamma   90.00
#
_symmetry.space_group_name_H-M   'P 1'
#
loop_
_entity.id
_entity.type
_entity.pdbx_description
1 polymer ?
#
loop_
_entity_poly.entity_id
_entity_poly.type
_entity_poly.pdbx_seq_one_letter_code
_entity_poly.pdbx_strand_id
1 'polypeptide(L)'
;MSGDAKTDGGSDTGSDTDKAPAAAHEPDEAALAAMSQQELLDLGGKLDGVQIAYKEPRWPVEGTKAEKRAERGVAVWLLLGGAFGLALLLVFLFWPWQYKASGESGSFLYSLATPLYGLTFGLSILAIAIGAVLFQKRFIPEEITIQDRHDGASREIDRKTVVANLTDAFESSTIRRRKLVGLSLGMGLGAFGSAPWSRLPAASSRTRGSRSSPPPRA
;
A
#
# COMPACT_ATOMS: atom_id res chain seq x y z
N MET A 1 -53.73 5.11 -48.50
CA MET A 1 -53.96 4.21 -47.33
C MET A 1 -52.62 3.95 -46.68
N SER A 2 -52.63 3.75 -45.36
CA SER A 2 -51.54 3.60 -44.37
C SER A 2 -50.13 3.20 -44.87
N GLY A 3 -49.03 3.65 -44.25
CA GLY A 3 -48.86 4.15 -42.88
C GLY A 3 -48.54 3.01 -41.91
N ASP A 4 -47.66 3.28 -40.91
CA ASP A 4 -47.16 2.34 -39.86
C ASP A 4 -46.13 1.27 -40.35
N ALA A 5 -45.13 0.80 -39.58
CA ALA A 5 -44.55 1.17 -38.26
C ALA A 5 -43.24 0.34 -38.04
N LYS A 6 -42.31 0.60 -37.09
CA LYS A 6 -41.89 1.79 -36.31
C LYS A 6 -40.69 1.40 -35.39
N THR A 7 -39.51 2.04 -35.45
CA THR A 7 -38.46 1.90 -34.42
C THR A 7 -37.78 3.21 -34.02
N ASP A 8 -37.94 3.58 -32.75
CA ASP A 8 -37.17 4.63 -32.07
C ASP A 8 -35.88 4.05 -31.44
N GLY A 9 -34.98 4.94 -31.00
CA GLY A 9 -34.23 4.75 -29.74
C GLY A 9 -32.69 4.73 -29.83
N GLY A 10 -32.04 5.45 -28.89
CA GLY A 10 -30.57 5.52 -28.73
C GLY A 10 -29.96 6.76 -29.39
N SER A 11 -29.81 7.94 -28.78
CA SER A 11 -29.28 8.31 -27.46
C SER A 11 -27.81 7.92 -27.23
N ASP A 12 -26.89 8.71 -27.78
CA ASP A 12 -25.55 8.89 -27.21
C ASP A 12 -25.31 10.37 -26.93
N THR A 13 -25.58 10.76 -25.68
CA THR A 13 -25.21 12.04 -25.11
C THR A 13 -23.74 12.01 -24.73
N GLY A 14 -22.86 12.37 -25.68
CA GLY A 14 -21.47 12.74 -25.39
C GLY A 14 -21.41 14.13 -24.76
N SER A 15 -20.73 14.26 -23.62
CA SER A 15 -20.65 15.50 -22.84
C SER A 15 -19.84 16.58 -23.56
N ASP A 16 -20.53 17.57 -24.17
CA ASP A 16 -19.94 18.87 -24.55
C ASP A 16 -19.62 19.69 -23.29
N THR A 17 -18.60 19.26 -22.55
CA THR A 17 -18.01 19.99 -21.42
C THR A 17 -16.63 20.49 -21.80
N ASP A 18 -16.55 21.81 -21.98
CA ASP A 18 -15.34 22.61 -21.83
C ASP A 18 -14.12 22.18 -22.63
N LYS A 19 -14.23 22.35 -23.96
CA LYS A 19 -13.07 22.52 -24.83
C LYS A 19 -12.36 23.86 -24.52
N ALA A 20 -11.61 23.87 -23.42
CA ALA A 20 -10.52 24.81 -23.22
C ALA A 20 -9.65 24.84 -24.50
N PRO A 21 -9.05 25.99 -24.87
CA PRO A 21 -8.26 26.08 -26.09
C PRO A 21 -7.15 25.03 -26.03
N ALA A 22 -7.23 24.04 -26.92
CA ALA A 22 -6.34 22.89 -26.93
C ALA A 22 -4.89 23.38 -26.85
N ALA A 23 -4.17 22.92 -25.83
CA ALA A 23 -2.75 23.17 -25.73
C ALA A 23 -2.12 22.63 -27.03
N ALA A 24 -1.46 23.50 -27.78
CA ALA A 24 -0.95 23.11 -29.08
C ALA A 24 0.12 22.00 -28.89
N HIS A 25 -0.12 20.84 -29.52
CA HIS A 25 0.68 19.61 -29.48
C HIS A 25 0.34 18.55 -28.40
N GLU A 26 -0.93 18.18 -28.26
CA GLU A 26 -1.25 16.77 -27.94
C GLU A 26 -1.10 15.91 -29.21
N PRO A 27 -0.32 14.81 -29.20
CA PRO A 27 -0.17 13.96 -30.39
C PRO A 27 -1.44 13.16 -30.69
N ASP A 28 -1.80 13.09 -31.98
CA ASP A 28 -2.93 12.30 -32.48
C ASP A 28 -2.71 10.78 -32.24
N GLU A 29 -3.78 9.99 -32.16
CA GLU A 29 -3.72 8.56 -31.82
C GLU A 29 -2.84 7.77 -32.79
N ALA A 30 -2.90 8.12 -34.07
CA ALA A 30 -2.03 7.54 -35.11
C ALA A 30 -0.54 7.92 -34.93
N ALA A 31 -0.23 9.07 -34.33
CA ALA A 31 1.14 9.46 -33.99
C ALA A 31 1.63 8.70 -32.76
N LEU A 32 0.79 8.53 -31.72
CA LEU A 32 1.11 7.72 -30.54
C LEU A 32 1.38 6.26 -30.91
N ALA A 33 0.60 5.69 -31.83
CA ALA A 33 0.80 4.32 -32.32
C ALA A 33 2.09 4.13 -33.16
N ALA A 34 2.65 5.22 -33.69
CA ALA A 34 3.90 5.21 -34.45
C ALA A 34 5.15 5.49 -33.59
N MET A 35 4.99 5.99 -32.36
CA MET A 35 6.09 6.26 -31.44
C MET A 35 6.68 4.98 -30.85
N SER A 36 7.99 4.99 -30.61
CA SER A 36 8.65 3.96 -29.82
C SER A 36 8.26 4.06 -28.34
N GLN A 37 8.45 2.95 -27.61
CA GLN A 37 8.14 2.91 -26.17
C GLN A 37 8.96 3.93 -25.35
N GLN A 38 10.15 4.33 -25.82
CA GLN A 38 10.95 5.37 -25.17
C GLN A 38 10.37 6.77 -25.40
N GLU A 39 9.95 7.08 -26.63
CA GLU A 39 9.32 8.37 -26.96
C GLU A 39 7.98 8.55 -26.21
N LEU A 40 7.21 7.48 -26.02
CA LEU A 40 5.98 7.49 -25.21
C LEU A 40 6.26 7.73 -23.72
N LEU A 41 7.34 7.16 -23.17
CA LEU A 41 7.75 7.41 -21.78
C LEU A 41 8.22 8.86 -21.57
N ASP A 42 9.02 9.39 -22.51
CA ASP A 42 9.45 10.79 -22.49
C ASP A 42 8.30 11.78 -22.68
N LEU A 43 7.30 11.43 -23.50
CA LEU A 43 6.08 12.20 -23.66
C LEU A 43 5.25 12.22 -22.37
N GLY A 44 5.04 11.07 -21.74
CA GLY A 44 4.35 10.97 -20.45
C GLY A 44 5.05 11.79 -19.36
N GLY A 45 6.38 11.68 -19.26
CA GLY A 45 7.17 12.50 -18.34
C GLY A 45 7.00 14.01 -18.58
N LYS A 46 7.03 14.45 -19.84
CA LYS A 46 6.80 15.87 -20.19
C LYS A 46 5.41 16.37 -19.81
N LEU A 47 4.37 15.54 -19.94
CA LEU A 47 3.00 15.88 -19.55
C LEU A 47 2.86 16.02 -18.02
N ASP A 48 3.53 15.17 -17.24
CA ASP A 48 3.53 15.20 -15.77
C ASP A 48 4.55 16.17 -15.15
N GLY A 49 5.33 16.91 -15.96
CA GLY A 49 6.40 17.80 -15.47
C GLY A 49 7.60 17.05 -14.86
N VAL A 50 7.81 15.79 -15.27
CA VAL A 50 8.87 14.88 -14.81
C VAL A 50 9.92 14.70 -15.91
N GLN A 51 11.16 15.10 -15.64
CA GLN A 51 12.29 14.86 -16.53
C GLN A 51 13.18 13.73 -16.00
N ILE A 52 13.41 12.71 -16.82
CA ILE A 52 14.35 11.62 -16.51
C ILE A 52 15.76 12.12 -16.80
N ALA A 53 16.49 12.54 -15.76
CA ALA A 53 17.80 13.16 -15.90
C ALA A 53 18.94 12.14 -16.11
N TYR A 54 18.78 10.92 -15.60
CA TYR A 54 19.76 9.84 -15.75
C TYR A 54 19.08 8.48 -15.54
N LYS A 55 19.40 7.50 -16.40
CA LYS A 55 18.86 6.12 -16.36
C LYS A 55 19.84 5.16 -17.02
N GLU A 56 20.83 4.67 -16.28
CA GLU A 56 21.81 3.69 -16.78
C GLU A 56 21.46 2.26 -16.32
N PRO A 57 21.45 1.26 -17.21
CA PRO A 57 21.17 -0.12 -16.82
C PRO A 57 22.21 -0.63 -15.82
N ARG A 58 21.75 -1.27 -14.73
CA ARG A 58 22.60 -1.74 -13.62
C ARG A 58 23.72 -2.71 -14.08
N TRP A 59 23.47 -3.45 -15.15
CA TRP A 59 24.42 -4.37 -15.78
C TRP A 59 24.59 -3.97 -17.25
N PRO A 60 25.58 -3.12 -17.59
CA PRO A 60 25.77 -2.64 -18.97
C PRO A 60 26.35 -3.69 -19.93
N VAL A 61 26.77 -4.86 -19.40
CA VAL A 61 27.20 -6.02 -20.18
C VAL A 61 26.40 -7.22 -19.71
N GLU A 62 25.65 -7.83 -20.62
CA GLU A 62 24.80 -8.98 -20.33
C GLU A 62 25.62 -10.26 -20.07
N GLY A 63 25.09 -11.12 -19.19
CA GLY A 63 25.59 -12.47 -18.97
C GLY A 63 26.83 -12.57 -18.10
N THR A 64 27.22 -11.51 -17.39
CA THR A 64 28.45 -11.51 -16.57
C THR A 64 28.36 -12.51 -15.40
N LYS A 65 29.52 -12.98 -14.94
CA LYS A 65 29.59 -13.86 -13.75
C LYS A 65 29.07 -13.17 -12.47
N ALA A 66 29.13 -11.84 -12.41
CA ALA A 66 28.67 -11.05 -11.28
C ALA A 66 27.13 -10.92 -11.26
N GLU A 67 26.53 -10.63 -12.41
CA GLU A 67 25.08 -10.61 -12.63
C GLU A 67 24.45 -11.96 -12.26
N LYS A 68 24.94 -13.07 -12.83
CA LYS A 68 24.48 -14.44 -12.52
C LYS A 68 24.66 -14.82 -11.04
N ARG A 69 25.57 -14.17 -10.31
CA ARG A 69 25.71 -14.34 -8.85
C ARG A 69 24.66 -13.54 -8.08
N ALA A 70 24.33 -12.33 -8.53
CA ALA A 70 23.26 -11.52 -7.95
C ALA A 70 21.87 -12.18 -8.18
N GLU A 71 21.64 -12.69 -9.38
CA GLU A 71 20.45 -13.45 -9.78
C GLU A 71 20.22 -14.65 -8.84
N ARG A 72 21.23 -15.53 -8.71
CA ARG A 72 21.18 -16.67 -7.77
C ARG A 72 20.94 -16.23 -6.33
N GLY A 73 21.50 -15.10 -5.92
CA GLY A 73 21.26 -14.53 -4.59
C GLY A 73 19.78 -14.24 -4.35
N VAL A 74 19.12 -13.54 -5.28
CA VAL A 74 17.67 -13.27 -5.23
C VAL A 74 16.87 -14.57 -5.29
N ALA A 75 17.19 -15.46 -6.24
CA ALA A 75 16.49 -16.72 -6.43
C ALA A 75 16.52 -17.61 -5.18
N VAL A 76 17.66 -17.70 -4.47
CA VAL A 76 17.78 -18.46 -3.22
C VAL A 76 16.83 -17.91 -2.15
N TRP A 77 16.71 -16.60 -1.98
CA TRP A 77 15.78 -16.01 -1.00
C TRP A 77 14.31 -16.24 -1.35
N LEU A 78 13.94 -16.14 -2.63
CA LEU A 78 12.57 -16.44 -3.07
C LEU A 78 12.22 -17.93 -2.92
N LEU A 79 13.14 -18.83 -3.28
CA LEU A 79 13.00 -20.27 -3.06
C LEU A 79 12.91 -20.62 -1.57
N LEU A 80 13.69 -19.96 -0.71
CA LEU A 80 13.61 -20.12 0.74
C LEU A 80 12.22 -19.70 1.28
N GLY A 81 11.68 -18.59 0.77
CA GLY A 81 10.33 -18.13 1.09
C GLY A 81 9.24 -19.11 0.67
N GLY A 82 9.33 -19.65 -0.55
CA GLY A 82 8.44 -20.70 -1.04
C GLY A 82 8.56 -22.00 -0.24
N ALA A 83 9.79 -22.41 0.11
CA ALA A 83 10.06 -23.59 0.93
C ALA A 83 9.47 -23.45 2.36
N PHE A 84 9.56 -22.28 2.98
CA PHE A 84 8.90 -22.02 4.27
C PHE A 84 7.37 -21.97 4.16
N GLY A 85 6.83 -21.47 3.04
CA GLY A 85 5.38 -21.53 2.77
C GLY A 85 4.87 -22.96 2.59
N LEU A 86 5.63 -23.80 1.88
CA LEU A 86 5.35 -25.23 1.76
C LEU A 86 5.51 -25.95 3.11
N ALA A 87 6.52 -25.61 3.89
CA ALA A 87 6.70 -26.15 5.24
C ALA A 87 5.53 -25.78 6.17
N LEU A 88 5.03 -24.53 6.10
CA LEU A 88 3.81 -24.12 6.81
C LEU A 88 2.61 -24.99 6.42
N LEU A 89 2.41 -25.26 5.12
CA LEU A 89 1.32 -26.12 4.65
C LEU A 89 1.45 -27.56 5.16
N LEU A 90 2.66 -28.13 5.13
CA LEU A 90 2.92 -29.49 5.63
C LEU A 90 2.73 -29.58 7.15
N VAL A 91 3.20 -28.61 7.92
CA VAL A 91 2.95 -28.55 9.37
C VAL A 91 1.45 -28.37 9.62
N PHE A 92 0.76 -27.48 8.89
CA PHE A 92 -0.69 -27.27 9.07
C PHE A 92 -1.53 -28.52 8.79
N LEU A 93 -1.17 -29.35 7.80
CA LEU A 93 -1.88 -30.60 7.49
C LEU A 93 -1.53 -31.77 8.41
N PHE A 94 -0.24 -31.95 8.73
CA PHE A 94 0.26 -33.17 9.37
C PHE A 94 0.60 -33.03 10.87
N TRP A 95 0.53 -31.84 11.45
CA TRP A 95 0.85 -31.63 12.85
C TRP A 95 -0.32 -31.93 13.80
N PRO A 96 -0.08 -32.55 14.98
CA PRO A 96 -1.13 -32.82 15.96
C PRO A 96 -1.64 -31.53 16.63
N TRP A 97 -2.66 -30.92 16.03
CA TRP A 97 -3.33 -29.70 16.48
C TRP A 97 -4.33 -29.90 17.63
N GLN A 98 -4.62 -31.16 17.99
CA GLN A 98 -5.50 -31.50 19.11
C GLN A 98 -4.88 -31.09 20.45
N TYR A 99 -5.67 -30.40 21.27
CA TYR A 99 -5.28 -29.99 22.62
C TYR A 99 -4.92 -31.21 23.50
N LYS A 100 -3.77 -31.13 24.19
CA LYS A 100 -3.32 -32.11 25.18
C LYS A 100 -2.96 -31.43 26.49
N ALA A 101 -3.37 -32.02 27.60
CA ALA A 101 -3.16 -31.44 28.92
C ALA A 101 -1.67 -31.47 29.33
N SER A 102 -1.27 -30.51 30.17
CA SER A 102 0.09 -30.44 30.72
C SER A 102 0.40 -31.69 31.56
N GLY A 103 1.34 -32.51 31.10
CA GLY A 103 1.73 -33.79 31.72
C GLY A 103 1.36 -35.03 30.91
N GLU A 104 0.57 -34.88 29.85
CA GLU A 104 0.16 -35.98 28.97
C GLU A 104 1.18 -36.24 27.84
N SER A 105 1.26 -37.49 27.36
CA SER A 105 2.23 -37.88 26.33
C SER A 105 1.96 -37.13 25.00
N GLY A 106 2.90 -36.28 24.60
CA GLY A 106 2.79 -35.42 23.42
C GLY A 106 2.30 -33.98 23.69
N SER A 107 2.09 -33.57 24.95
CA SER A 107 1.79 -32.16 25.31
C SER A 107 2.82 -31.17 24.74
N PHE A 108 4.11 -31.55 24.71
CA PHE A 108 5.19 -30.76 24.11
C PHE A 108 4.99 -30.52 22.60
N LEU A 109 4.57 -31.52 21.83
CA LEU A 109 4.31 -31.39 20.38
C LEU A 109 3.14 -30.45 20.11
N TYR A 110 2.09 -30.50 20.93
CA TYR A 110 0.97 -29.55 20.86
C TYR A 110 1.45 -28.12 21.13
N SER A 111 2.23 -27.90 22.19
CA SER A 111 2.73 -26.55 22.54
C SER A 111 3.65 -25.92 21.49
N LEU A 112 4.32 -26.74 20.67
CA LEU A 112 5.15 -26.27 19.55
C LEU A 112 4.36 -25.88 18.31
N ALA A 113 3.08 -26.25 18.18
CA ALA A 113 2.28 -25.97 16.98
C ALA A 113 2.18 -24.45 16.70
N THR A 114 1.72 -23.66 17.68
CA THR A 114 1.51 -22.21 17.52
C THR A 114 2.81 -21.44 17.24
N PRO A 115 3.94 -21.67 17.96
CA PRO A 115 5.23 -21.10 17.59
C PRO A 115 5.70 -21.51 16.19
N LEU A 116 5.50 -22.78 15.80
CA LEU A 116 5.97 -23.29 14.51
C LEU A 116 5.18 -22.69 13.32
N TYR A 117 3.86 -22.50 13.46
CA TYR A 117 3.06 -21.76 12.48
C TYR A 117 3.56 -20.33 12.32
N GLY A 118 3.74 -19.60 13.43
CA GLY A 118 4.24 -18.22 13.40
C GLY A 118 5.64 -18.10 12.80
N LEU A 119 6.53 -19.05 13.10
CA LEU A 119 7.91 -19.08 12.61
C LEU A 119 7.98 -19.42 11.12
N THR A 120 7.26 -20.44 10.64
CA THR A 120 7.25 -20.80 9.21
C THR A 120 6.56 -19.72 8.36
N PHE A 121 5.45 -19.15 8.82
CA PHE A 121 4.78 -18.03 8.16
C PHE A 121 5.65 -16.76 8.12
N GLY A 122 6.22 -16.39 9.28
CA GLY A 122 7.08 -15.21 9.40
C GLY A 122 8.36 -15.31 8.56
N LEU A 123 9.03 -16.47 8.57
CA LEU A 123 10.23 -16.70 7.76
C LEU A 123 9.91 -16.76 6.25
N SER A 124 8.73 -17.27 5.86
CA SER A 124 8.29 -17.25 4.46
C SER A 124 8.18 -15.82 3.93
N ILE A 125 7.40 -14.97 4.62
CA ILE A 125 7.22 -13.56 4.22
C ILE A 125 8.53 -12.78 4.30
N LEU A 126 9.32 -12.97 5.36
CA LEU A 126 10.61 -12.30 5.53
C LEU A 126 11.59 -12.64 4.40
N ALA A 127 11.68 -13.92 4.00
CA ALA A 127 12.55 -14.35 2.92
C ALA A 127 12.11 -13.78 1.55
N ILE A 128 10.80 -13.72 1.29
CA ILE A 128 10.24 -13.06 0.09
C ILE A 128 10.57 -11.57 0.09
N ALA A 129 10.39 -10.87 1.21
CA ALA A 129 10.68 -9.45 1.34
C ALA A 129 12.18 -9.14 1.14
N ILE A 130 13.07 -9.96 1.72
CA ILE A 130 14.52 -9.84 1.48
C ILE A 130 14.85 -10.09 0.01
N GLY A 131 14.25 -11.10 -0.63
CA GLY A 131 14.40 -11.36 -2.07
C GLY A 131 13.99 -10.17 -2.93
N ALA A 132 12.83 -9.57 -2.67
CA ALA A 132 12.32 -8.40 -3.38
C ALA A 132 13.21 -7.16 -3.20
N VAL A 133 13.67 -6.87 -1.98
CA VAL A 133 14.60 -5.75 -1.70
C VAL A 133 15.96 -5.97 -2.38
N LEU A 134 16.46 -7.21 -2.40
CA LEU A 134 17.67 -7.56 -3.14
C LEU A 134 17.47 -7.41 -4.65
N PHE A 135 16.31 -7.79 -5.19
CA PHE A 135 15.99 -7.58 -6.60
C PHE A 135 16.02 -6.10 -6.96
N GLN A 136 15.31 -5.26 -6.21
CA GLN A 136 15.34 -3.80 -6.38
C GLN A 136 16.76 -3.23 -6.32
N LYS A 137 17.57 -3.62 -5.34
CA LYS A 137 18.96 -3.15 -5.19
C LYS A 137 19.95 -3.66 -6.25
N ARG A 138 19.62 -4.73 -7.00
CA ARG A 138 20.56 -5.43 -7.90
C ARG A 138 20.16 -5.43 -9.37
N PHE A 139 18.90 -5.15 -9.69
CA PHE A 139 18.40 -5.20 -11.07
C PHE A 139 17.67 -3.93 -11.49
N ILE A 140 17.00 -3.21 -10.58
CA ILE A 140 16.35 -1.95 -10.94
C ILE A 140 17.43 -0.88 -11.19
N PRO A 141 17.40 -0.18 -12.35
CA PRO A 141 18.28 0.95 -12.65
C PRO A 141 18.16 2.06 -11.60
N GLU A 142 19.24 2.79 -11.38
CA GLU A 142 19.15 4.06 -10.66
C GLU A 142 18.66 5.13 -11.65
N GLU A 143 17.39 5.48 -11.51
CA GLU A 143 16.73 6.50 -12.33
C GLU A 143 16.56 7.78 -11.51
N ILE A 144 17.18 8.87 -11.97
CA ILE A 144 17.06 10.19 -11.34
C ILE A 144 15.98 10.96 -12.08
N THR A 145 14.79 11.04 -11.48
CA THR A 145 13.69 11.87 -11.97
C THR A 145 13.71 13.22 -11.28
N ILE A 146 13.79 14.30 -12.05
CA ILE A 146 13.58 15.67 -11.58
C ILE A 146 12.14 16.02 -11.89
N GLN A 147 11.29 16.05 -10.86
CA GLN A 147 9.93 16.56 -10.94
C GLN A 147 9.91 17.99 -10.44
N ASP A 148 9.41 18.92 -11.24
CA ASP A 148 9.22 20.30 -10.79
C ASP A 148 8.09 20.34 -9.76
N ARG A 149 8.49 20.63 -8.52
CA ARG A 149 7.57 20.59 -7.38
C ARG A 149 6.76 21.87 -7.32
N HIS A 150 5.48 21.79 -7.71
CA HIS A 150 4.48 22.86 -7.54
C HIS A 150 4.07 23.08 -6.07
N ASP A 151 5.06 23.22 -5.16
CA ASP A 151 4.87 23.68 -3.78
C ASP A 151 4.73 25.20 -3.74
N GLY A 152 3.60 25.67 -4.25
CA GLY A 152 3.08 27.01 -4.02
C GLY A 152 1.66 26.91 -3.46
N ALA A 153 1.19 27.95 -2.78
CA ALA A 153 -0.22 28.01 -2.44
C ALA A 153 -1.04 28.03 -3.75
N SER A 154 -1.93 27.06 -3.95
CA SER A 154 -2.75 26.87 -5.17
C SER A 154 -3.35 28.20 -5.64
N ARG A 155 -3.51 28.40 -6.96
CA ARG A 155 -3.93 29.71 -7.50
C ARG A 155 -5.19 30.18 -6.79
N GLU A 156 -5.30 31.49 -6.55
CA GLU A 156 -6.42 32.07 -5.80
C GLU A 156 -7.80 31.72 -6.41
N ILE A 157 -7.83 31.48 -7.73
CA ILE A 157 -8.98 30.96 -8.46
C ILE A 157 -9.33 29.53 -7.99
N ASP A 158 -8.38 28.60 -8.02
CA ASP A 158 -8.58 27.20 -7.60
C ASP A 158 -9.01 27.10 -6.13
N ARG A 159 -8.42 27.93 -5.26
CA ARG A 159 -8.82 28.01 -3.84
C ARG A 159 -10.28 28.43 -3.70
N LYS A 160 -10.70 29.45 -4.44
CA LYS A 160 -12.07 29.98 -4.40
C LYS A 160 -13.08 29.01 -5.00
N THR A 161 -12.77 28.34 -6.11
CA THR A 161 -13.68 27.36 -6.74
C THR A 161 -13.83 26.11 -5.87
N VAL A 162 -12.76 25.60 -5.27
CA VAL A 162 -12.84 24.46 -4.33
C VAL A 162 -13.65 24.82 -3.08
N VAL A 163 -13.43 25.99 -2.47
CA VAL A 163 -14.22 26.45 -1.32
C VAL A 163 -15.69 26.64 -1.70
N ALA A 164 -15.99 27.19 -2.87
CA ALA A 164 -17.36 27.33 -3.35
C ALA A 164 -18.05 25.98 -3.54
N ASN A 165 -17.40 25.02 -4.23
CA ASN A 165 -17.93 23.68 -4.46
C ASN A 165 -18.16 22.90 -3.16
N LEU A 166 -17.22 22.97 -2.21
CA LEU A 166 -17.37 22.36 -0.89
C LEU A 166 -18.50 22.99 -0.07
N THR A 167 -18.68 24.31 -0.18
CA THR A 167 -19.76 25.03 0.52
C THR A 167 -21.13 24.67 -0.08
N ASP A 168 -21.25 24.66 -1.40
CA ASP A 168 -22.48 24.28 -2.11
C ASP A 168 -22.86 22.82 -1.82
N ALA A 169 -21.90 21.89 -1.89
CA ALA A 169 -22.11 20.49 -1.50
C ALA A 169 -22.56 20.36 -0.03
N PHE A 170 -22.02 21.16 0.88
CA PHE A 170 -22.43 21.16 2.29
C PHE A 170 -23.84 21.72 2.50
N GLU A 171 -24.22 22.81 1.82
CA GLU A 171 -25.55 23.41 1.96
C GLU A 171 -26.64 22.58 1.26
N SER A 172 -26.37 22.10 0.04
CA SER A 172 -27.27 21.22 -0.73
C SER A 172 -27.50 19.86 -0.06
N SER A 173 -26.52 19.31 0.67
CA SER A 173 -26.70 18.08 1.46
C SER A 173 -27.79 18.18 2.54
N THR A 174 -28.22 19.40 2.90
CA THR A 174 -29.15 19.72 4.00
C THR A 174 -28.70 19.29 5.40
N ILE A 175 -27.48 18.75 5.56
CA ILE A 175 -27.01 18.15 6.82
C ILE A 175 -27.04 19.15 7.99
N ARG A 176 -26.76 20.43 7.71
CA ARG A 176 -26.84 21.56 8.66
C ARG A 176 -28.23 21.74 9.28
N ARG A 177 -29.31 21.37 8.58
CA ARG A 177 -30.69 21.41 9.08
C ARG A 177 -31.04 20.16 9.91
N ARG A 178 -30.41 19.02 9.62
CA ARG A 178 -30.71 17.71 10.21
C ARG A 178 -29.87 17.44 11.47
N LYS A 179 -30.03 18.29 12.50
CA LYS A 179 -29.23 18.27 13.74
C LYS A 179 -29.11 16.89 14.41
N LEU A 180 -30.17 16.08 14.42
CA LEU A 180 -30.12 14.72 14.99
C LEU A 180 -29.21 13.76 14.20
N VAL A 181 -29.14 13.90 12.88
CA VAL A 181 -28.25 13.08 12.02
C VAL A 181 -26.79 13.48 12.23
N GLY A 182 -26.52 14.79 12.30
CA GLY A 182 -25.18 15.29 12.63
C GLY A 182 -24.72 14.87 14.04
N LEU A 183 -25.62 14.92 15.03
CA LEU A 183 -25.33 14.51 16.41
C LEU A 183 -25.07 13.00 16.53
N SER A 184 -25.91 12.16 15.91
CA SER A 184 -25.72 10.70 15.95
C SER A 184 -24.47 10.26 15.19
N LEU A 185 -24.16 10.88 14.05
CA LEU A 185 -22.90 10.67 13.33
C LEU A 185 -21.69 11.07 14.20
N GLY A 186 -21.73 12.23 14.84
CA GLY A 186 -20.66 12.70 15.73
C GLY A 186 -20.45 11.78 16.95
N MET A 187 -21.52 11.31 17.58
CA MET A 187 -21.43 10.36 18.70
C MET A 187 -20.93 8.98 18.24
N GLY A 188 -21.39 8.49 17.08
CA GLY A 188 -20.95 7.21 16.52
C GLY A 188 -19.47 7.20 16.16
N LEU A 189 -18.99 8.24 15.47
CA LEU A 189 -17.57 8.40 15.14
C LEU A 189 -16.71 8.65 16.38
N GLY A 190 -17.20 9.41 17.35
CA GLY A 190 -16.51 9.62 18.64
C GLY A 190 -16.34 8.34 19.45
N ALA A 191 -17.40 7.51 19.53
CA ALA A 191 -17.34 6.20 20.17
C ALA A 191 -16.35 5.27 19.45
N PHE A 192 -16.45 5.16 18.12
CA PHE A 192 -15.56 4.33 17.32
C PHE A 192 -14.09 4.74 17.42
N GLY A 193 -13.80 6.05 17.35
CA GLY A 193 -12.44 6.60 17.48
C GLY A 193 -11.82 6.42 18.87
N SER A 194 -12.62 6.19 19.91
CA SER A 194 -12.12 5.93 21.27
C SER A 194 -11.72 4.47 21.53
N ALA A 195 -12.18 3.53 20.69
CA ALA A 195 -11.94 2.10 20.87
C ALA A 195 -10.44 1.66 20.88
N PRO A 196 -9.51 2.28 20.12
CA PRO A 196 -8.09 1.90 20.16
C PRO A 196 -7.36 2.29 21.45
N TRP A 197 -7.84 3.32 22.17
CA TRP A 197 -7.10 3.92 23.29
C TRP A 197 -7.12 3.08 24.58
N SER A 198 -8.18 2.29 24.79
CA SER A 198 -8.40 1.54 26.04
C SER A 198 -7.50 0.31 26.22
N ARG A 199 -6.62 -0.01 25.26
CA ARG A 199 -5.82 -1.26 25.24
C ARG A 199 -4.30 -1.06 25.32
N LEU A 200 -3.83 0.06 25.86
CA LEU A 200 -2.43 0.23 26.25
C LEU A 200 -2.18 -0.34 27.66
N PRO A 201 -1.40 -1.43 27.83
CA PRO A 201 -1.05 -1.93 29.16
C PRO A 201 -0.06 -1.00 29.86
N ALA A 202 -0.51 -0.32 30.91
CA ALA A 202 0.32 0.56 31.72
C ALA A 202 1.36 -0.24 32.52
N ALA A 203 2.57 -0.37 31.97
CA ALA A 203 3.72 -0.98 32.63
C ALA A 203 4.19 -0.11 33.82
N SER A 204 3.67 -0.37 35.02
CA SER A 204 4.10 0.32 36.24
C SER A 204 5.30 -0.39 36.89
N SER A 205 6.50 0.15 36.68
CA SER A 205 7.74 -0.32 37.30
C SER A 205 7.81 0.04 38.79
N ARG A 206 7.10 -0.71 39.64
CA ARG A 206 7.16 -0.53 41.10
C ARG A 206 8.39 -1.23 41.69
N THR A 207 9.49 -0.50 41.80
CA THR A 207 10.72 -0.92 42.48
C THR A 207 10.46 -1.30 43.94
N ARG A 208 10.60 -2.59 44.28
CA ARG A 208 10.50 -3.11 45.65
C ARG A 208 11.89 -3.26 46.26
N GLY A 209 12.37 -2.21 46.94
CA GLY A 209 13.55 -2.28 47.80
C GLY A 209 13.16 -2.30 49.28
N SER A 210 13.22 -3.47 49.94
CA SER A 210 12.88 -3.61 51.36
C SER A 210 14.11 -3.92 52.22
N ARG A 211 14.50 -2.91 53.00
CA ARG A 211 15.29 -2.88 54.25
C ARG A 211 15.86 -4.20 54.81
N SER A 212 17.12 -4.12 55.28
CA SER A 212 17.47 -4.57 56.64
C SER A 212 18.65 -3.76 57.19
N SER A 213 18.54 -3.30 58.43
CA SER A 213 19.65 -2.71 59.21
C SER A 213 19.60 -3.33 60.62
N PRO A 214 20.73 -3.83 61.16
CA PRO A 214 20.75 -4.45 62.47
C PRO A 214 20.85 -3.42 63.62
N PRO A 215 20.45 -3.79 64.86
CA PRO A 215 20.37 -2.89 66.02
C PRO A 215 21.74 -2.55 66.65
N PRO A 216 21.83 -1.55 67.54
CA PRO A 216 23.10 -1.02 68.05
C PRO A 216 23.82 -1.97 69.02
N ARG A 217 25.13 -1.77 69.15
CA ARG A 217 25.94 -2.28 70.27
C ARG A 217 26.38 -1.09 71.14
N ALA A 218 26.69 -1.42 72.40
CA ALA A 218 26.99 -0.49 73.49
C ALA A 218 28.20 0.43 73.23
#